data_AF-A0A372K2E1-F1
#
_entry.id   AF-A0A372K2E1-F1
#
_cell.length_a   1.000
_cell.length_b   1.000
_cell.length_c   1.000
_cell.angle_alpha   90.00
_cell.angle_beta   90.00
_cell.angle_gamma   90.00
#
_symmetry.space_group_name_H-M   'P 1'
#
loop_
_entity.id
_entity.type
_entity.pdbx_description
1 polymer ?
#
loop_
_entity_poly.entity_id
_entity_poly.type
_entity_poly.pdbx_seq_one_letter_code
_entity_poly.pdbx_strand_id
1 'polypeptide(L)'
;MDHTLTASNNSSFATLIDQDIAHIRRVMLPSLHGDLAGPILPSHYWRDRLNRLLDAVHLSHAQLRNVDGLLLQLDEFDARHAVPAWQARPLAVHESRGAAR
;
A
#
# COMPACT_ATOMS: atom_id res chain seq x y z
N MET A 1 21.47 1.60 40.76
CA MET A 1 20.01 1.65 40.51
C MET A 1 19.84 2.26 39.12
N ASP A 2 18.63 2.36 38.56
CA ASP A 2 18.30 3.16 37.36
C ASP A 2 18.47 2.50 35.96
N HIS A 3 17.54 1.63 35.55
CA HIS A 3 17.32 1.27 34.12
C HIS A 3 15.82 1.24 33.70
N THR A 4 14.90 1.77 34.51
CA THR A 4 13.46 1.49 34.35
C THR A 4 12.65 2.72 34.00
N LEU A 5 13.05 3.48 32.96
CA LEU A 5 12.24 4.58 32.44
C LEU A 5 11.94 4.51 30.92
N THR A 6 12.44 3.50 30.19
CA THR A 6 12.21 3.40 28.74
C THR A 6 11.01 2.53 28.36
N ALA A 7 10.54 1.64 29.25
CA ALA A 7 9.48 0.69 28.93
C ALA A 7 8.10 1.34 28.73
N SER A 8 7.80 2.42 29.46
CA SER A 8 6.47 3.07 29.39
C SER A 8 6.23 3.79 28.06
N ASN A 9 7.24 4.41 27.47
CA ASN A 9 7.10 5.13 26.20
C ASN A 9 6.94 4.15 25.03
N ASN A 10 7.58 2.98 25.10
CA ASN A 10 7.51 1.96 24.06
C ASN A 10 6.10 1.34 23.96
N SER A 11 5.39 1.20 25.08
CA SER A 11 4.01 0.68 25.13
C SER A 11 2.99 1.64 24.50
N SER A 12 3.17 2.95 24.68
CA SER A 12 2.31 3.97 24.07
C SER A 12 2.51 4.05 22.55
N PHE A 13 3.77 3.97 22.10
CA PHE A 13 4.09 3.92 20.67
C PHE A 13 3.52 2.66 20.00
N ALA A 14 3.65 1.49 20.62
CA ALA A 14 3.07 0.26 20.08
C ALA A 14 1.55 0.39 19.88
N THR A 15 0.84 0.95 20.86
CA THR A 15 -0.61 1.16 20.77
C THR A 15 -0.99 2.14 19.65
N LEU A 16 -0.19 3.20 19.44
CA LEU A 16 -0.40 4.16 18.34
C LEU A 16 -0.21 3.51 16.97
N ILE A 17 0.82 2.66 16.82
CA ILE A 17 1.05 1.91 15.59
C ILE A 17 -0.10 0.94 15.31
N ASP A 18 -0.58 0.21 16.32
CA ASP A 18 -1.73 -0.68 16.14
C ASP A 18 -3.00 0.08 15.73
N GLN A 19 -3.21 1.28 16.28
CA GLN A 19 -4.31 2.15 15.86
C GLN A 19 -4.12 2.68 14.43
N ASP A 20 -2.90 3.08 14.05
CA ASP A 20 -2.61 3.54 12.68
C ASP A 20 -2.80 2.41 11.66
N ILE A 21 -2.35 1.18 11.96
CA ILE A 21 -2.59 -0.02 11.15
C ILE A 21 -4.10 -0.28 11.01
N ALA A 22 -4.85 -0.25 12.11
CA ALA A 22 -6.30 -0.46 12.09
C ALA A 22 -7.02 0.66 11.30
N HIS A 23 -6.52 1.89 11.41
CA HIS A 23 -7.02 3.04 10.66
C HIS A 23 -6.75 2.87 9.16
N ILE A 24 -5.51 2.62 8.75
CA ILE A 24 -5.11 2.35 7.36
C ILE A 24 -5.96 1.23 6.77
N ARG A 25 -6.14 0.12 7.48
CA ARG A 25 -6.99 -0.99 7.02
C ARG A 25 -8.42 -0.55 6.67
N ARG A 26 -8.97 0.39 7.44
CA ARG A 26 -10.34 0.86 7.29
C ARG A 26 -10.48 1.94 6.22
N VAL A 27 -9.48 2.80 6.05
CA VAL A 27 -9.52 3.92 5.09
C VAL A 27 -8.93 3.58 3.73
N MET A 28 -8.03 2.59 3.63
CA MET A 28 -7.36 2.21 2.39
C MET A 28 -8.37 1.77 1.32
N LEU A 29 -9.21 0.78 1.61
CA LEU A 29 -10.18 0.24 0.65
C LEU A 29 -11.20 1.29 0.14
N PRO A 30 -11.80 2.13 1.00
CA PRO A 30 -12.66 3.23 0.55
C PRO A 30 -11.90 4.29 -0.27
N SER A 31 -10.66 4.61 0.11
CA SER A 31 -9.85 5.61 -0.61
C SER A 31 -9.42 5.14 -2.00
N LEU A 32 -9.22 3.83 -2.17
CA LEU A 32 -8.89 3.20 -3.44
C LEU A 32 -10.06 3.15 -4.42
N HIS A 33 -11.29 2.94 -3.92
CA HIS A 33 -12.48 2.99 -4.76
C HIS A 33 -12.83 4.43 -5.18
N GLY A 34 -12.52 5.42 -4.33
CA GLY A 34 -12.83 6.82 -4.57
C GLY A 34 -14.33 7.11 -4.47
N ASP A 35 -14.67 8.29 -3.96
CA ASP A 35 -16.04 8.81 -4.02
C ASP A 35 -16.13 9.81 -5.16
N LEU A 36 -16.96 9.50 -6.17
CA LEU A 36 -17.38 10.24 -7.38
C LEU A 36 -16.35 11.08 -8.21
N ALA A 37 -15.11 11.27 -7.76
CA ALA A 37 -14.07 12.08 -8.40
C ALA A 37 -12.79 11.29 -8.74
N GLY A 38 -12.80 9.96 -8.56
CA GLY A 38 -11.65 9.07 -8.75
C GLY A 38 -10.95 8.69 -7.45
N PRO A 39 -9.93 7.80 -7.51
CA PRO A 39 -9.16 7.40 -6.34
C PRO A 39 -8.46 8.62 -5.74
N ILE A 40 -8.87 9.01 -4.53
CA ILE A 40 -8.32 10.17 -3.81
C ILE A 40 -6.82 9.93 -3.52
N LEU A 41 -6.48 8.67 -3.24
CA LEU A 41 -5.11 8.22 -2.99
C LEU A 41 -4.86 6.92 -3.78
N PRO A 42 -3.93 6.92 -4.75
CA PRO A 42 -3.61 5.74 -5.55
C PRO A 42 -2.93 4.63 -4.74
N SER A 43 -2.96 3.39 -5.23
CA SER A 43 -2.34 2.23 -4.59
C SER A 43 -0.86 2.43 -4.25
N HIS A 44 -0.10 3.13 -5.11
CA HIS A 44 1.31 3.41 -4.87
C HIS A 44 1.55 4.24 -3.58
N TYR A 45 0.64 5.16 -3.25
CA TYR A 45 0.77 6.00 -2.05
C TYR A 45 0.66 5.15 -0.78
N TRP A 46 -0.29 4.22 -0.75
CA TRP A 46 -0.47 3.31 0.37
C TRP A 46 0.70 2.34 0.52
N ARG A 47 1.28 1.84 -0.59
CA ARG A 47 2.52 1.03 -0.55
C ARG A 47 3.67 1.81 0.07
N ASP A 48 3.90 3.06 -0.33
CA ASP A 48 4.97 3.90 0.23
C ASP A 48 4.76 4.14 1.73
N ARG A 49 3.53 4.44 2.14
CA ARG A 49 3.17 4.65 3.55
C ARG A 49 3.40 3.40 4.41
N LEU A 50 3.01 2.22 3.92
CA LEU A 50 3.24 0.95 4.63
C LEU A 50 4.73 0.62 4.74
N ASN A 51 5.53 0.89 3.70
CA ASN A 51 6.98 0.72 3.75
C ASN A 51 7.65 1.67 4.76
N ARG A 52 7.20 2.92 4.87
CA ARG A 52 7.67 3.83 5.91
C ARG A 52 7.30 3.36 7.32
N LEU A 53 6.15 2.69 7.47
CA LEU A 53 5.77 2.07 8.74
C LEU A 53 6.71 0.92 9.07
N LEU A 54 7.08 0.09 8.09
CA LEU A 54 8.05 -1.01 8.22
C LEU A 54 9.46 -0.52 8.59
N ASP A 55 9.85 0.67 8.13
CA ASP A 55 11.13 1.30 8.47
C ASP A 55 11.21 1.76 9.94
N ALA A 56 10.09 1.72 10.68
CA ALA A 56 10.09 2.04 12.10
C ALA A 56 10.84 0.97 12.92
N VAL A 57 11.87 1.39 13.64
CA VAL A 57 12.82 0.56 14.42
C VAL A 57 12.17 -0.35 15.50
N HIS A 58 10.89 -0.19 15.83
CA HIS A 58 10.23 -0.84 16.98
C HIS A 58 8.91 -1.57 16.66
N LEU A 59 8.78 -2.16 15.46
CA LEU A 59 7.61 -3.00 15.17
C LEU A 59 7.68 -4.37 15.87
N SER A 60 6.56 -4.76 16.49
CA SER A 60 6.38 -6.13 16.97
C SER A 60 6.06 -7.09 15.84
N HIS A 61 6.29 -8.39 16.06
CA HIS A 61 5.91 -9.44 15.09
C HIS A 61 4.43 -9.40 14.71
N ALA A 62 3.54 -9.04 15.65
CA ALA A 62 2.11 -8.92 15.36
C ALA A 62 1.81 -7.74 14.43
N GLN A 63 2.49 -6.61 14.62
CA GLN A 63 2.37 -5.42 13.78
C GLN A 63 2.94 -5.67 12.38
N LEU A 64 4.11 -6.31 12.27
CA LEU A 64 4.68 -6.73 10.98
C LEU A 64 3.69 -7.60 10.22
N ARG A 65 3.14 -8.64 10.86
CA ARG A 65 2.15 -9.53 10.24
C ARG A 65 0.89 -8.79 9.77
N ASN A 66 0.44 -7.78 10.51
CA ASN A 66 -0.69 -6.97 10.09
C ASN A 66 -0.36 -6.11 8.86
N VAL A 67 0.84 -5.51 8.82
CA VAL A 67 1.31 -4.71 7.68
C VAL A 67 1.49 -5.58 6.43
N ASP A 68 2.09 -6.76 6.56
CA ASP A 68 2.21 -7.73 5.47
C ASP A 68 0.84 -8.10 4.89
N GLY A 69 -0.16 -8.31 5.76
CA GLY A 69 -1.53 -8.56 5.33
C GLY A 69 -2.16 -7.39 4.57
N LEU A 70 -1.84 -6.15 4.94
CA LEU A 70 -2.29 -4.95 4.22
C LEU A 70 -1.63 -4.81 2.85
N LEU A 71 -0.32 -5.09 2.77
CA LEU A 71 0.41 -5.10 1.49
C LEU A 71 -0.21 -6.13 0.53
N LEU A 72 -0.50 -7.35 1.02
CA LEU A 72 -1.14 -8.39 0.22
C LEU A 72 -2.53 -7.96 -0.29
N GLN A 73 -3.36 -7.34 0.57
CA GLN A 73 -4.66 -6.82 0.16
C GLN A 73 -4.54 -5.75 -0.94
N LEU A 74 -3.50 -4.92 -0.86
CA LEU A 74 -3.23 -3.89 -1.84
C LEU A 74 -2.77 -4.48 -3.18
N ASP A 75 -1.92 -5.51 -3.15
CA ASP A 75 -1.50 -6.25 -4.34
C ASP A 75 -2.67 -7.00 -5.00
N GLU A 76 -3.56 -7.62 -4.22
CA GLU A 76 -4.77 -8.25 -4.74
C GLU A 76 -5.72 -7.23 -5.40
N PHE A 77 -5.87 -6.05 -4.78
CA PHE A 77 -6.66 -4.97 -5.38
C PHE A 77 -6.05 -4.51 -6.70
N ASP A 78 -4.73 -4.27 -6.73
CA ASP A 78 -4.00 -3.88 -7.93
C ASP A 78 -4.11 -4.95 -9.02
N ALA A 79 -4.00 -6.24 -8.67
CA ALA A 79 -4.17 -7.34 -9.62
C ALA A 79 -5.59 -7.44 -10.19
N ARG A 80 -6.62 -7.13 -9.41
CA ARG A 80 -8.03 -7.12 -9.85
C ARG A 80 -8.35 -5.91 -10.74
N HIS A 81 -7.71 -4.78 -10.49
CA HIS A 81 -7.93 -3.52 -11.20
C HIS A 81 -6.90 -3.28 -12.33
N ALA A 82 -5.83 -4.06 -12.37
CA ALA A 82 -4.89 -4.08 -13.46
C ALA A 82 -5.62 -4.54 -14.73
N VAL A 83 -5.65 -3.65 -15.73
CA VAL A 83 -6.11 -4.02 -17.06
C VAL A 83 -5.25 -5.20 -17.51
N PRO A 84 -5.84 -6.37 -17.78
CA PRO A 84 -5.06 -7.54 -18.13
C PRO A 84 -4.23 -7.21 -19.38
N ALA A 85 -2.97 -7.66 -19.41
CA ALA A 85 -1.98 -7.23 -20.40
C ALA A 85 -2.40 -7.43 -21.87
N TRP A 86 -3.40 -8.28 -22.15
CA TRP A 86 -3.98 -8.45 -23.47
C TRP A 86 -4.96 -7.32 -23.89
N GLN A 87 -5.55 -6.59 -22.94
CA GLN A 87 -6.35 -5.37 -23.15
C GLN A 87 -5.54 -4.09 -23.09
N ALA A 88 -4.37 -4.11 -22.43
CA ALA A 88 -3.36 -3.09 -22.59
C ALA A 88 -2.80 -3.20 -24.01
N ARG A 89 -3.60 -2.85 -25.02
CA ARG A 89 -3.17 -2.79 -26.42
C ARG A 89 -1.89 -1.96 -26.40
N PRO A 90 -0.73 -2.55 -26.70
CA PRO A 90 0.34 -1.72 -27.19
C PRO A 90 -0.31 -1.08 -28.42
N LEU A 91 -0.36 0.26 -28.47
CA LEU A 91 -0.37 0.94 -29.75
C LEU A 91 0.98 0.60 -30.40
N ALA A 92 1.14 -0.67 -30.79
CA ALA A 92 2.07 -1.09 -31.80
C ALA A 92 1.57 -0.36 -33.03
N VAL A 93 2.18 0.81 -33.19
CA VAL A 93 2.34 1.57 -34.40
C VAL A 93 1.89 0.76 -35.61
N HIS A 94 0.85 1.26 -36.24
CA HIS A 94 0.49 0.96 -37.60
C HIS A 94 1.70 1.30 -38.48
N GLU A 95 2.66 0.39 -38.59
CA GLU A 95 3.61 0.39 -39.71
C GLU A 95 2.89 -0.09 -40.98
N SER A 96 1.90 0.70 -41.39
CA SER A 96 1.48 0.76 -42.78
C SER A 96 2.46 1.68 -43.50
N ARG A 97 3.52 1.10 -44.06
CA ARG A 97 4.21 1.75 -45.17
C ARG A 97 4.57 0.72 -46.23
N GLY A 98 3.64 0.55 -47.18
CA GLY A 98 4.05 0.19 -48.52
C GLY A 98 5.02 1.24 -49.05
N ALA A 99 6.13 0.79 -49.60
CA ALA A 99 6.97 1.58 -50.49
C ALA A 99 7.76 0.60 -51.37
N ALA A 100 7.17 0.34 -52.54
CA ALA A 100 7.80 0.08 -53.83
C ALA A 100 9.29 -0.31 -53.84
N ARG A 101 9.61 -1.49 -54.40
CA ARG A 101 10.00 -1.61 -55.82
C ARG A 101 10.09 -3.06 -56.26
#